data_AF-A0A939NMY8-F1
#
_entry.id   AF-A0A939NMY8-F1
#
_cell.length_a   1.000
_cell.length_b   1.000
_cell.length_c   1.000
_cell.angle_alpha   90.00
_cell.angle_beta   90.00
_cell.angle_gamma   90.00
#
_symmetry.space_group_name_H-M   'P 1'
#
loop_
_entity.id
_entity.type
_entity.pdbx_description
1 polymer ?
#
loop_
_entity_poly.entity_id
_entity_poly.type
_entity_poly.pdbx_seq_one_letter_code
_entity_poly.pdbx_strand_id
1 'polypeptide(L)'
;MAAVMEREGIHTSAENLLFYVEQVIESTAENISSMLQDVRAQRHTEIDYITGFLLNRARAHGVAVPENARLFELIKRKENEYERVGTDLPRPGSEETEAVTTIDLLVRGG
;
A
#
# COMPACT_ATOMS: atom_id res chain seq x y z
N MET A 1 5.06 15.55 10.57
CA MET A 1 3.59 15.68 10.43
C MET A 1 3.03 16.84 11.23
N ALA A 2 3.21 16.92 12.56
CA ALA A 2 2.73 18.05 13.39
C ALA A 2 3.06 19.43 12.81
N ALA A 3 4.33 19.66 12.45
CA ALA A 3 4.76 20.92 11.84
C ALA A 3 4.08 21.24 10.49
N VAL A 4 3.64 20.24 9.73
CA VAL A 4 2.87 20.47 8.51
C VAL A 4 1.43 20.84 8.87
N MET A 5 0.82 20.14 9.83
CA MET A 5 -0.53 20.42 10.31
C MET A 5 -0.65 21.84 10.89
N GLU A 6 0.35 22.29 11.64
CA GLU A 6 0.38 23.66 12.17
C GLU A 6 0.39 24.71 11.05
N ARG A 7 1.12 24.46 9.94
CA ARG A 7 1.14 25.33 8.75
C ARG A 7 -0.17 25.33 7.97
N GLU A 8 -1.00 24.31 8.14
CA GLU A 8 -2.39 24.26 7.65
C GLU A 8 -3.39 24.96 8.58
N GLY A 9 -2.94 25.54 9.71
CA GLY A 9 -3.83 26.11 10.71
C GLY A 9 -4.50 25.07 11.62
N ILE A 10 -4.01 23.83 11.61
CA ILE A 10 -4.47 22.76 12.51
C ILE A 10 -3.57 22.76 13.74
N HIS A 11 -4.11 23.27 14.85
CA HIS A 11 -3.37 23.36 16.10
C HIS A 11 -3.22 21.98 16.76
N THR A 12 -1.99 21.46 16.76
CA THR A 12 -1.63 20.21 17.44
C THR A 12 -0.15 20.23 17.84
N SER A 13 0.25 19.31 18.71
CA SER A 13 1.67 19.08 19.06
C SER A 13 2.12 17.68 18.64
N ALA A 14 3.44 17.46 18.63
CA ALA A 14 3.98 16.14 18.40
C ALA A 14 3.56 15.16 19.50
N GLU A 15 3.52 15.60 20.77
CA GLU A 15 3.07 14.75 21.87
C GLU A 15 1.60 14.35 21.74
N ASN A 16 0.73 15.30 21.38
CA ASN A 16 -0.70 15.02 21.21
C ASN A 16 -0.95 14.03 20.07
N LEU A 17 -0.21 14.17 18.95
CA LEU A 17 -0.30 13.20 17.85
C LEU A 17 0.25 11.83 18.25
N LEU A 18 1.37 11.77 18.98
CA LEU A 18 1.93 10.51 19.44
C LEU A 18 0.94 9.79 20.36
N PHE A 19 0.40 10.50 21.35
CA PHE A 19 -0.60 9.97 22.28
C PHE A 19 -1.82 9.42 21.52
N TYR A 20 -2.33 10.17 20.55
CA TYR A 20 -3.47 9.70 19.74
C TYR A 20 -3.13 8.45 18.92
N VAL A 21 -1.93 8.39 18.32
CA VAL A 21 -1.48 7.22 17.56
C VAL A 21 -1.35 6.00 18.48
N GLU A 22 -0.80 6.16 19.69
CA GLU A 22 -0.69 5.08 20.68
C GLU A 22 -2.07 4.54 21.06
N GLN A 23 -3.05 5.42 21.31
CA GLN A 23 -4.44 5.00 21.58
C GLN A 23 -5.06 4.23 20.42
N VAL A 24 -4.83 4.66 19.17
CA VAL A 24 -5.31 3.93 17.99
C VAL A 24 -4.65 2.55 17.90
N ILE A 25 -3.34 2.46 18.14
CA ILE A 25 -2.62 1.18 18.14
C ILE A 25 -3.20 0.23 19.20
N GLU A 26 -3.40 0.71 20.42
CA GLU A 26 -3.96 -0.08 21.52
C GLU A 26 -5.39 -0.55 21.21
N SER A 27 -6.25 0.36 20.75
CA SER A 27 -7.66 0.07 20.45
C SER A 27 -7.87 -0.81 19.22
N THR A 28 -6.86 -0.94 18.36
CA THR A 28 -6.92 -1.73 17.12
C THR A 28 -5.86 -2.83 17.05
N ALA A 29 -5.34 -3.27 18.20
CA ALA A 29 -4.20 -4.20 18.29
C ALA A 29 -4.43 -5.53 17.53
N GLU A 30 -5.68 -6.00 17.45
CA GLU A 30 -6.04 -7.24 16.74
C GLU A 30 -6.38 -7.02 15.25
N ASN A 31 -6.46 -5.76 14.80
CA ASN A 31 -6.86 -5.41 13.44
C ASN A 31 -5.68 -5.44 12.47
N ILE A 32 -6.00 -5.68 11.20
CA ILE A 32 -5.05 -5.55 10.09
C ILE A 32 -5.37 -4.25 9.36
N SER A 33 -4.39 -3.35 9.21
CA SER A 33 -4.59 -2.09 8.49
C SER A 33 -4.97 -2.33 7.02
N SER A 34 -5.81 -1.46 6.46
CA SER A 34 -6.25 -1.55 5.05
C SER A 34 -5.07 -1.61 4.08
N MET A 35 -4.07 -0.73 4.24
CA MET A 35 -2.84 -0.77 3.43
C MET A 35 -2.11 -2.12 3.52
N LEU A 36 -2.05 -2.76 4.69
CA LEU A 36 -1.43 -4.08 4.80
C LEU A 36 -2.26 -5.16 4.09
N GLN A 37 -3.58 -5.05 4.12
CA GLN A 37 -4.47 -5.94 3.37
C GLN A 37 -4.27 -5.78 1.85
N ASP A 38 -4.19 -4.55 1.35
CA ASP A 38 -3.93 -4.25 -0.07
C ASP A 38 -2.57 -4.81 -0.51
N VAL A 39 -1.54 -4.57 0.28
CA VAL A 39 -0.20 -5.11 0.04
C VAL A 39 -0.18 -6.64 0.02
N ARG A 40 -0.91 -7.32 0.91
CA ARG A 40 -1.02 -8.79 0.92
C ARG A 40 -1.80 -9.31 -0.28
N ALA A 41 -2.77 -8.55 -0.76
CA ALA A 41 -3.58 -8.88 -1.93
C ALA A 41 -2.99 -8.34 -3.25
N GLN A 42 -1.78 -7.76 -3.23
CA GLN A 42 -1.13 -7.15 -4.40
C GLN A 42 -2.00 -6.13 -5.14
N ARG A 43 -2.76 -5.34 -4.38
CA ARG A 43 -3.57 -4.21 -4.90
C ARG A 43 -2.88 -2.89 -4.58
N HIS A 44 -3.13 -1.89 -5.43
CA HIS A 44 -2.79 -0.51 -5.12
C HIS A 44 -3.35 -0.08 -3.76
N THR A 45 -2.51 0.62 -3.01
CA THR A 45 -2.82 1.17 -1.69
C THR A 45 -3.27 2.64 -1.81
N GLU A 46 -3.80 3.18 -0.71
CA GLU A 46 -4.15 4.61 -0.61
C GLU A 46 -2.94 5.51 -0.25
N ILE A 47 -1.70 5.02 -0.36
CA ILE A 47 -0.49 5.72 0.11
C ILE A 47 -0.31 7.12 -0.50
N ASP A 48 -0.69 7.29 -1.77
CA ASP A 48 -0.66 8.56 -2.51
C ASP A 48 -1.59 9.61 -1.88
N TYR A 49 -2.75 9.20 -1.38
CA TYR A 49 -3.74 10.08 -0.76
C TYR A 49 -3.45 10.37 0.72
N ILE A 50 -2.76 9.45 1.41
CA ILE A 50 -2.42 9.62 2.83
C ILE A 50 -1.07 10.33 2.96
N THR A 51 0.01 9.63 2.62
CA THR A 51 1.37 10.13 2.83
C THR A 51 1.79 11.02 1.67
N GLY A 52 1.39 10.70 0.44
CA GLY A 52 1.65 11.57 -0.72
C GLY A 52 1.02 12.96 -0.55
N PHE A 53 -0.21 13.05 -0.04
CA PHE A 53 -0.82 14.33 0.32
C PHE A 53 0.01 15.10 1.36
N LEU A 54 0.44 14.45 2.44
CA LEU A 54 1.30 15.07 3.46
C LEU A 54 2.60 15.60 2.85
N LEU A 55 3.25 14.84 1.97
CA LEU A 55 4.48 15.27 1.29
C LEU A 55 4.25 16.51 0.42
N ASN A 56 3.11 16.57 -0.28
CA ASN A 56 2.73 17.72 -1.09
C ASN A 56 2.52 18.97 -0.22
N ARG A 57 1.82 18.85 0.91
CA ARG A 57 1.63 19.97 1.85
C ARG A 57 2.96 20.39 2.49
N ALA A 58 3.79 19.44 2.90
CA ALA A 58 5.10 19.72 3.47
C ALA A 58 5.99 20.50 2.48
N ARG A 59 5.99 20.12 1.20
CA ARG A 59 6.70 20.84 0.14
C ARG A 59 6.18 22.26 -0.04
N ALA A 60 4.85 22.46 -0.06
CA ALA A 60 4.25 23.78 -0.22
C ALA A 60 4.65 24.75 0.91
N HIS A 61 4.86 24.23 2.13
CA HIS A 61 5.26 25.02 3.30
C HIS A 61 6.78 25.03 3.58
N GLY A 62 7.59 24.38 2.75
CA GLY A 62 9.04 24.27 2.98
C GLY A 62 9.42 23.48 4.24
N VAL A 63 8.59 22.53 4.66
CA VAL A 63 8.81 21.71 5.86
C VAL A 63 9.45 20.38 5.45
N ALA A 64 10.59 20.04 6.07
CA ALA A 64 11.24 18.75 5.86
C ALA A 64 10.48 17.63 6.59
N VAL A 65 10.18 16.54 5.88
CA VAL A 65 9.50 15.35 6.43
C VAL A 65 10.20 14.05 5.97
N PRO A 66 11.51 13.89 6.22
CA PRO A 66 12.31 12.81 5.63
C PRO A 66 11.79 11.41 5.94
N GLU A 67 11.31 11.14 7.16
CA GLU A 67 10.77 9.82 7.50
C GLU A 67 9.46 9.50 6.77
N ASN A 68 8.60 10.50 6.52
CA ASN A 68 7.37 10.27 5.75
C ASN A 68 7.71 9.99 4.28
N ALA A 69 8.71 10.69 3.73
CA ALA A 69 9.20 10.43 2.38
C ALA A 69 9.80 9.02 2.28
N ARG A 70 10.60 8.61 3.26
CA ARG A 70 11.20 7.27 3.31
C ARG A 70 10.12 6.18 3.35
N LEU A 71 9.10 6.33 4.19
CA LEU A 71 7.99 5.37 4.29
C LEU A 71 7.15 5.31 3.02
N PHE A 72 6.85 6.47 2.42
CA PHE A 72 6.16 6.55 1.13
C PHE A 72 6.89 5.75 0.05
N GLU A 73 8.20 5.99 -0.11
CA GLU A 73 9.03 5.28 -1.10
C GLU A 73 9.12 3.78 -0.86
N LEU A 74 9.13 3.33 0.40
CA LEU A 74 9.11 1.91 0.73
C LEU A 74 7.81 1.24 0.27
N ILE A 75 6.66 1.89 0.50
CA ILE A 75 5.38 1.35 0.05
C ILE A 75 5.30 1.38 -1.48
N LYS A 76 5.60 2.50 -2.14
CA LYS A 76 5.60 2.59 -3.62
C LYS A 76 6.51 1.54 -4.27
N ARG A 77 7.68 1.27 -3.68
CA ARG A 77 8.57 0.19 -4.15
C ARG A 77 7.90 -1.17 -4.06
N LYS A 78 7.24 -1.45 -2.94
CA LYS A 78 6.51 -2.70 -2.73
C LYS A 78 5.34 -2.84 -3.72
N GLU A 79 4.65 -1.74 -4.05
CA GLU A 79 3.63 -1.73 -5.10
C GLU A 79 4.19 -2.11 -6.47
N ASN A 80 5.27 -1.43 -6.87
CA ASN A 80 5.94 -1.68 -8.14
C ASN A 80 6.49 -3.12 -8.25
N GLU A 81 6.87 -3.76 -7.15
CA GLU A 81 7.37 -5.14 -7.13
C GLU A 81 6.31 -6.13 -7.59
N TYR A 82 5.06 -6.04 -7.10
CA TYR A 82 4.02 -6.98 -7.50
C TYR A 82 3.30 -6.60 -8.80
N GLU A 83 3.32 -5.32 -9.21
CA GLU A 83 2.84 -4.92 -10.54
C GLU A 83 3.68 -5.54 -11.66
N ARG A 84 5.01 -5.57 -11.48
CA ARG A 84 5.94 -6.21 -12.43
C ARG A 84 5.71 -7.71 -12.55
N VAL A 85 5.42 -8.37 -11.42
CA VAL A 85 5.08 -9.80 -11.40
C VAL A 85 3.77 -10.07 -12.14
N GLY A 86 2.78 -9.17 -12.02
CA GLY A 86 1.51 -9.28 -12.75
C GLY A 86 1.64 -9.13 -14.27
N THR A 87 2.67 -8.42 -14.76
CA THR A 87 2.92 -8.24 -16.20
C THR A 87 3.73 -9.36 -16.85
N ASP A 88 4.42 -10.20 -16.07
CA ASP A 88 5.24 -11.32 -16.56
C ASP A 88 4.48 -12.67 -16.59
N LEU A 89 3.16 -12.66 -16.34
CA LEU A 89 2.30 -13.82 -16.58
C LEU A 89 1.86 -13.85 -18.06
N PRO A 90 1.95 -14.99 -18.79
CA PRO A 90 1.32 -15.09 -20.09
C PRO A 90 -0.18 -14.78 -19.94
N ARG A 91 -0.70 -13.91 -20.81
CA ARG A 91 -2.13 -13.56 -20.84
C ARG A 91 -2.95 -14.85 -20.88
N PRO A 92 -3.93 -15.06 -19.99
CA PRO A 92 -4.84 -16.19 -20.13
C PRO A 92 -5.62 -15.98 -21.44
N GLY A 93 -5.38 -16.86 -22.40
CA GLY A 93 -6.00 -16.78 -23.73
C GLY A 93 -5.12 -17.07 -24.94
N SER A 94 -3.89 -17.58 -24.80
CA SER A 94 -3.14 -18.06 -25.99
C SER A 94 -2.65 -19.51 -25.97
N GLU A 95 -2.76 -20.25 -24.86
CA GLU A 95 -2.40 -21.68 -24.82
C GLU A 95 -3.32 -22.53 -23.92
N GLU A 96 -4.52 -22.07 -23.59
CA GLU A 96 -5.46 -22.83 -22.73
C GLU A 96 -6.33 -23.84 -23.51
N THR A 97 -6.18 -23.95 -24.83
CA THR A 97 -6.98 -24.87 -25.65
C THR A 97 -6.33 -26.25 -25.83
N GLU A 98 -5.03 -26.43 -25.61
CA GLU A 98 -4.38 -27.75 -25.77
C GLU A 98 -4.16 -28.52 -24.45
N ALA A 99 -4.03 -27.81 -23.31
CA ALA A 99 -3.77 -28.46 -22.03
C ALA A 99 -5.01 -29.17 -21.45
N VAL A 100 -6.21 -28.64 -21.70
CA VAL A 100 -7.46 -29.17 -21.12
C VAL A 100 -7.91 -30.47 -21.82
N THR A 101 -7.61 -30.63 -23.11
CA THR A 101 -7.94 -31.87 -23.85
C THR A 101 -7.04 -33.05 -23.46
N THR A 102 -5.78 -32.78 -23.08
CA THR A 102 -4.82 -33.84 -22.73
C THR A 102 -5.14 -34.48 -21.37
N ILE A 103 -5.73 -33.73 -20.44
CA ILE A 103 -6.09 -34.23 -19.10
C ILE A 103 -7.42 -35.02 -19.13
N ASP A 104 -8.40 -34.61 -19.95
CA ASP A 104 -9.71 -35.31 -20.01
C ASP A 104 -9.61 -36.71 -20.68
N LEU A 105 -8.60 -36.95 -21.52
CA LEU A 105 -8.31 -38.28 -22.09
C LEU A 105 -7.68 -39.27 -21.09
N LEU A 106 -6.98 -38.77 -20.06
CA LEU A 106 -6.31 -39.62 -19.06
C LEU A 106 -7.24 -40.06 -17.93
N VAL A 107 -8.34 -39.33 -17.69
CA VAL A 107 -9.29 -39.63 -16.60
C VAL A 107 -10.40 -40.60 -17.04
N ARG A 108 -10.65 -40.76 -18.34
CA ARG A 108 -11.74 -41.62 -18.86
C ARG A 108 -11.30 -43.03 -19.30
N GLY A 109 -10.02 -43.38 -19.10
CA GLY A 109 -9.42 -44.63 -19.58
C GLY A 109 -8.84 -45.54 -18.49
N GLY A 110 -9.33 -45.47 -17.25
CA GLY A 110 -8.89 -46.32 -16.13
C GLY A 110 -10.06 -46.88 -15.35
#